data_AF-A0A224YD08-F1
#
_entry.id   AF-A0A224YD08-F1
#
_cell.length_a   1.000
_cell.length_b   1.000
_cell.length_c   1.000
_cell.angle_alpha   90.00
_cell.angle_beta   90.00
_cell.angle_gamma   90.00
#
_symmetry.space_group_name_H-M   'P 1'
#
loop_
_entity.id
_entity.type
_entity.pdbx_description
1 polymer ?
#
loop_
_entity_poly.entity_id
_entity_poly.type
_entity_poly.pdbx_seq_one_letter_code
_entity_poly.pdbx_strand_id
1 'polypeptide(L)'
;MASTLKVFMLLAFILLVLQQAYGSKDVEERGDDFNCNKRDGPCSLRSLCECDPNLKLGRHSDQLWHYNRRTNRCERGGYRDNCNSHTSAGACVMACET
;
A
#
# COMPACT_ATOMS: atom_id res chain seq x y z
N MET A 1 -56.14 -13.16 -10.27
CA MET A 1 -54.93 -13.86 -9.76
C MET A 1 -53.69 -13.71 -10.66
N ALA A 2 -53.77 -13.10 -11.86
CA ALA A 2 -52.59 -12.85 -12.71
C ALA A 2 -51.80 -11.58 -12.34
N SER A 3 -52.42 -10.63 -11.62
CA SER A 3 -51.80 -9.34 -11.29
C SER A 3 -50.81 -9.45 -10.12
N THR A 4 -51.13 -10.25 -9.10
CA THR A 4 -50.26 -10.50 -7.95
C THR A 4 -48.98 -11.23 -8.35
N LEU A 5 -49.07 -12.19 -9.27
CA LEU A 5 -47.93 -12.96 -9.78
C LEU A 5 -46.88 -12.05 -10.47
N LYS A 6 -47.34 -11.03 -11.21
CA LYS A 6 -46.45 -10.06 -11.88
C LYS A 6 -45.70 -9.19 -10.88
N VAL A 7 -46.35 -8.82 -9.77
CA VAL A 7 -45.73 -8.04 -8.70
C VAL A 7 -44.65 -8.86 -7.98
N PHE A 8 -44.92 -10.13 -7.68
CA PHE A 8 -43.92 -11.01 -7.06
C PHE A 8 -42.70 -11.25 -7.96
N MET A 9 -42.92 -11.45 -9.27
CA MET A 9 -41.83 -11.61 -10.24
C MET A 9 -40.97 -10.35 -10.36
N LEU A 10 -41.60 -9.16 -10.39
CA LEU A 10 -40.90 -7.88 -10.44
C LEU A 10 -40.06 -7.66 -9.17
N LEU A 11 -40.63 -7.96 -8.00
CA LEU A 11 -39.94 -7.83 -6.72
C LEU A 11 -38.73 -8.75 -6.63
N ALA A 12 -38.86 -10.02 -7.05
CA ALA A 12 -37.75 -10.97 -7.08
C ALA A 12 -36.62 -10.50 -8.01
N PHE A 13 -36.97 -9.93 -9.17
CA PHE A 13 -35.98 -9.37 -10.10
C PHE A 13 -35.24 -8.17 -9.51
N ILE A 14 -35.94 -7.24 -8.85
CA ILE A 14 -35.34 -6.08 -8.19
C ILE A 14 -34.38 -6.53 -7.08
N LEU A 15 -34.77 -7.53 -6.28
CA LEU A 15 -33.92 -8.09 -5.22
C LEU A 15 -32.66 -8.76 -5.77
N LEU A 16 -32.75 -9.48 -6.88
CA LEU A 16 -31.59 -10.08 -7.56
C LEU A 16 -30.60 -9.02 -8.05
N VAL A 17 -31.09 -7.93 -8.63
CA VAL A 17 -30.24 -6.82 -9.10
C VAL A 17 -29.59 -6.08 -7.92
N LEU A 18 -30.33 -5.88 -6.82
CA LEU A 18 -29.79 -5.28 -5.60
C LEU A 18 -28.68 -6.14 -4.99
N GLN A 19 -28.83 -7.47 -4.94
CA GLN A 19 -27.78 -8.36 -4.41
C GLN A 19 -26.46 -8.25 -5.17
N GLN A 20 -26.49 -8.10 -6.50
CA GLN A 20 -25.26 -7.90 -7.30
C GLN A 20 -24.60 -6.53 -7.06
N ALA A 21 -25.39 -5.49 -6.75
CA ALA A 21 -24.86 -4.16 -6.45
C ALA A 21 -24.20 -4.07 -5.07
N TYR A 22 -24.63 -4.90 -4.10
CA TYR A 22 -24.05 -4.95 -2.76
C TYR A 22 -22.95 -6.02 -2.59
N GLY A 23 -22.82 -6.95 -3.55
CA GLY A 23 -21.87 -8.06 -3.52
C GLY A 23 -20.47 -7.77 -4.09
N SER A 24 -20.20 -6.58 -4.62
CA SER A 24 -18.87 -6.21 -5.13
C SER A 24 -17.99 -5.46 -4.11
N LYS A 25 -18.36 -5.52 -2.82
CA LYS A 25 -17.53 -5.01 -1.72
C LYS A 25 -16.62 -6.07 -1.11
N ASP A 26 -16.24 -7.09 -1.87
CA ASP A 26 -14.94 -7.71 -1.64
C ASP A 26 -13.89 -6.69 -2.11
N VAL A 27 -13.63 -5.70 -1.24
CA VAL A 27 -12.35 -5.02 -1.21
C VAL A 27 -11.35 -6.16 -1.12
N GLU A 28 -10.68 -6.46 -2.23
CA GLU A 28 -9.43 -7.22 -2.22
C GLU A 28 -8.64 -6.66 -1.04
N GLU A 29 -8.60 -7.42 0.06
CA GLU A 29 -7.60 -7.22 1.09
C GLU A 29 -6.31 -7.58 0.36
N ARG A 30 -5.77 -6.60 -0.35
CA ARG A 30 -4.50 -6.69 -1.03
C ARG A 30 -3.49 -6.83 0.09
N GLY A 31 -3.30 -8.07 0.52
CA GLY A 31 -2.24 -8.54 1.41
C GLY A 31 -0.91 -8.37 0.71
N ASP A 32 -0.59 -7.15 0.29
CA ASP A 32 0.78 -6.74 0.05
C ASP A 32 1.38 -6.66 1.45
N ASP A 33 1.84 -7.81 1.95
CA ASP A 33 2.63 -7.96 3.16
C ASP A 33 3.77 -6.93 3.09
N PHE A 34 3.58 -5.80 3.78
CA PHE A 34 4.35 -4.58 3.54
C PHE A 34 5.69 -4.70 4.29
N ASN A 35 6.63 -5.44 3.69
CA ASN A 35 7.95 -5.68 4.28
C ASN A 35 8.79 -4.39 4.27
N CYS A 36 9.27 -4.00 5.46
CA CYS A 36 10.19 -2.88 5.64
C CYS A 36 11.61 -3.30 6.06
N ASN A 37 11.84 -4.60 6.29
CA ASN A 37 13.13 -5.11 6.71
C ASN A 37 13.80 -5.87 5.56
N LYS A 38 14.92 -5.34 5.08
CA LYS A 38 15.78 -5.96 4.04
C LYS A 38 16.24 -7.37 4.41
N ARG A 39 16.25 -7.72 5.70
CA ARG A 39 16.67 -9.04 6.19
C ARG A 39 15.56 -10.08 6.16
N ASP A 40 14.30 -9.64 6.18
CA ASP A 40 13.14 -10.53 6.25
C ASP A 40 12.61 -10.87 4.84
N GLY A 41 12.99 -10.08 3.83
CA GLY A 41 12.60 -10.30 2.44
C GLY A 41 13.01 -9.17 1.50
N PRO A 42 12.63 -9.27 0.21
CA PRO A 42 12.84 -8.20 -0.75
C PRO A 42 12.05 -6.94 -0.39
N CYS A 43 12.56 -5.78 -0.80
CA CYS A 43 11.87 -4.50 -0.70
C CYS A 43 11.11 -4.23 -2.00
N SER A 44 9.78 -4.04 -1.91
CA SER A 44 8.96 -3.59 -3.03
C SER A 44 9.24 -2.12 -3.36
N LEU A 45 8.87 -1.67 -4.57
CA LEU A 45 9.00 -0.25 -4.96
C LEU A 45 8.31 0.68 -3.96
N ARG A 46 7.14 0.28 -3.42
CA ARG A 46 6.44 1.05 -2.37
C ARG A 46 7.27 1.14 -1.09
N SER A 47 7.85 0.03 -0.62
CA SER A 47 8.61 0.00 0.63
C SER A 47 9.85 0.93 0.64
N LEU A 48 10.40 1.26 -0.54
CA LEU A 48 11.53 2.19 -0.68
C LEU A 48 11.20 3.60 -0.20
N CYS A 49 9.93 3.99 -0.25
CA CYS A 49 9.47 5.36 0.01
C CYS A 49 8.41 5.40 1.12
N GLU A 50 7.66 4.31 1.31
CA GLU A 50 6.55 4.25 2.23
C GLU A 50 6.90 3.63 3.60
N CYS A 51 8.06 2.99 3.76
CA CYS A 51 8.49 2.54 5.08
C CYS A 51 8.87 3.74 5.95
N ASP A 52 8.49 3.71 7.23
CA ASP A 52 8.91 4.75 8.18
C ASP A 52 10.44 4.70 8.33
N PRO A 53 11.16 5.78 7.95
CA PRO A 53 12.61 5.82 8.00
C PRO A 53 13.17 5.74 9.43
N ASN A 54 12.34 5.99 10.45
CA ASN A 54 12.74 5.94 11.86
C ASN A 54 12.70 4.54 12.47
N LEU A 55 12.18 3.53 11.74
CA LEU A 55 12.26 2.14 12.17
C LEU A 55 13.73 1.73 12.28
N LYS A 56 14.15 1.38 13.51
CA LYS A 56 15.54 1.09 13.90
C LYS A 56 16.01 -0.28 13.42
N LEU A 57 15.86 -0.56 12.13
CA LEU A 57 16.18 -1.83 11.49
C LEU A 57 17.66 -1.85 11.10
N GLY A 58 18.47 -2.48 11.95
CA GLY A 58 19.92 -2.54 11.78
C GLY A 58 20.65 -1.32 12.31
N ARG A 59 21.89 -1.12 11.85
CA ARG A 59 22.74 0.01 12.29
C ARG A 59 22.41 1.30 11.54
N HIS A 60 22.35 2.41 12.27
CA HIS A 60 22.28 3.74 11.68
C HIS A 60 23.56 4.09 10.91
N SER A 61 23.45 4.90 9.86
CA SER A 61 24.59 5.33 9.04
C SER A 61 24.33 6.70 8.41
N ASP A 62 25.19 7.68 8.70
CA ASP A 62 25.12 9.04 8.13
C ASP A 62 25.52 9.10 6.64
N GLN A 63 26.03 7.99 6.11
CA GLN A 63 26.34 7.82 4.68
C GLN A 63 25.12 7.37 3.85
N LEU A 64 24.06 6.91 4.51
CA LEU A 64 22.82 6.53 3.84
C LEU A 64 21.88 7.73 3.71
N TRP A 65 20.83 7.53 2.94
CA TRP A 65 19.75 8.48 2.71
C TRP A 65 18.42 7.79 2.94
N HIS A 66 17.41 8.56 3.33
CA HIS A 66 16.05 8.09 3.42
C HIS A 66 15.09 9.12 2.85
N TYR A 67 13.94 8.66 2.39
CA TYR A 67 12.88 9.54 1.93
C TYR A 67 11.93 9.87 3.08
N ASN A 68 11.69 11.16 3.27
CA ASN A 68 10.76 11.68 4.25
C ASN A 68 9.48 12.13 3.54
N ARG A 69 8.44 11.28 3.62
CA ARG A 69 7.12 11.54 3.01
C ARG A 69 6.47 12.84 3.49
N ARG A 70 6.75 13.28 4.72
CA ARG A 70 6.12 14.48 5.29
C ARG A 70 6.70 15.75 4.67
N THR A 71 8.01 15.77 4.42
CA THR A 71 8.70 16.90 3.78
C THR A 71 8.73 16.75 2.27
N ASN A 72 8.38 15.57 1.75
CA ASN A 72 8.54 15.18 0.35
C ASN A 72 9.99 15.35 -0.12
N ARG A 73 10.95 14.93 0.70
CA ARG A 73 12.39 15.12 0.46
C ARG A 73 13.23 13.93 0.89
N CYS A 74 14.33 13.72 0.19
CA CYS A 74 15.42 12.83 0.58
C CYS A 74 16.37 13.53 1.56
N GLU A 75 16.55 12.91 2.72
CA GLU A 75 17.33 13.44 3.84
C GLU A 75 18.48 12.48 4.17
N ARG A 76 19.56 13.02 4.75
CA ARG A 76 20.75 12.24 5.13
C ARG A 76 20.47 11.42 6.39
N GLY A 77 21.08 10.24 6.46
CA GLY A 77 20.90 9.28 7.56
C GLY A 77 19.96 8.16 7.17
N GLY A 78 20.04 7.03 7.86
CA GLY A 78 19.20 5.89 7.60
C GLY A 78 19.66 4.64 8.33
N TYR A 79 18.72 3.72 8.55
CA TYR A 79 18.98 2.41 9.15
C TYR A 79 19.23 1.38 8.05
N ARG A 80 20.39 0.70 8.12
CA ARG A 80 20.93 -0.15 7.03
C ARG A 80 19.97 -1.22 6.54
N ASP A 81 19.16 -1.79 7.44
CA ASP A 81 18.26 -2.89 7.12
C ASP A 81 16.83 -2.39 6.83
N ASN A 82 16.56 -1.08 6.91
CA ASN A 82 15.28 -0.49 6.53
C ASN A 82 15.17 -0.39 5.00
N CYS A 83 14.05 -0.81 4.41
CA CYS A 83 13.78 -0.68 2.97
C CYS A 83 13.85 0.79 2.48
N ASN A 84 13.42 1.75 3.31
CA ASN A 84 13.61 3.19 3.06
C ASN A 84 15.01 3.64 3.49
N SER A 85 16.04 2.94 3.01
CA SER A 85 17.43 3.38 3.11
C SER A 85 18.16 3.17 1.79
N HIS A 86 18.71 4.26 1.29
CA HIS A 86 19.29 4.41 -0.04
C HIS A 86 20.78 4.69 0.06
N THR A 87 21.55 4.21 -0.92
CA THR A 87 23.02 4.33 -0.93
C THR A 87 23.50 5.73 -1.33
N SER A 88 22.64 6.55 -1.95
CA SER A 88 22.96 7.92 -2.35
C SER A 88 21.71 8.80 -2.39
N ALA A 89 21.90 10.12 -2.36
CA ALA A 89 20.83 11.09 -2.55
C ALA A 89 20.12 10.88 -3.90
N GLY A 90 20.89 10.68 -4.97
CA GLY A 90 20.34 10.47 -6.31
C GLY A 90 19.48 9.22 -6.41
N ALA A 91 19.87 8.12 -5.77
CA ALA A 91 19.06 6.90 -5.73
C ALA A 91 17.73 7.12 -5.00
N CYS A 92 17.76 7.85 -3.88
CA CYS A 92 16.55 8.20 -3.13
C CYS A 92 15.60 9.09 -3.96
N VAL A 93 16.12 10.16 -4.56
CA VAL A 93 15.33 11.09 -5.37
C VAL A 93 14.68 10.36 -6.55
N MET A 94 15.47 9.57 -7.29
CA MET A 94 14.96 8.79 -8.43
C MET A 94 13.90 7.76 -8.04
N ALA A 95 13.97 7.21 -6.83
CA ALA A 95 13.00 6.23 -6.36
C ALA A 95 11.70 6.87 -5.83
N CYS A 96 11.77 8.05 -5.21
CA CYS A 96 10.70 8.56 -4.34
C CYS A 96 10.23 9.99 -4.59
N GLU A 97 11.07 10.88 -5.14
CA GLU A 97 10.68 12.27 -5.43
C GLU A 97 10.20 12.38 -6.89
N THR A 98 8.95 11.94 -7.15
CA THR A 98 8.28 12.05 -8.45
C THR A 98 7.14 13.06 -8.43
#